data_AF-A0A2E3DKB8-F1
#
_entry.id   AF-A0A2E3DKB8-F1
#
_cell.length_a   1.000
_cell.length_b   1.000
_cell.length_c   1.000
_cell.angle_alpha   90.00
_cell.angle_beta   90.00
_cell.angle_gamma   90.00
#
_symmetry.space_group_name_H-M   'P 1'
#
loop_
_entity.id
_entity.type
_entity.pdbx_description
1 polymer ?
#
loop_
_entity_poly.entity_id
_entity_poly.type
_entity_poly.pdbx_seq_one_letter_code
_entity_poly.pdbx_strand_id
1 'polypeptide(L)'
;MDSNPAGGKGQPMGKKKPQQELTFEQALEGLEEIVAQLENGQLGLSEALECYQQGVGLLKHCHEALAGAERKIELLTGVDTDGNPITEEFEDEQSTLQEKQASRSRRRSAGEDIDESGDLF
;
A
#
# COMPACT_ATOMS: atom_id res chain seq x y z
N MET A 1 -31.46 -38.02 -27.49
CA MET A 1 -31.31 -36.82 -28.33
C MET A 1 -32.62 -36.06 -28.23
N ASP A 2 -32.79 -34.94 -27.54
CA ASP A 2 -31.92 -34.06 -26.78
C ASP A 2 -32.87 -33.29 -25.84
N SER A 3 -32.69 -33.41 -24.52
CA SER A 3 -32.00 -32.41 -23.69
C SER A 3 -32.89 -31.21 -23.35
N ASN A 4 -33.46 -31.31 -22.14
CA ASN A 4 -34.13 -30.27 -21.37
C ASN A 4 -33.25 -29.00 -21.24
N PRO A 5 -33.74 -27.79 -21.58
CA PRO A 5 -32.97 -26.57 -21.35
C PRO A 5 -33.15 -26.06 -19.91
N ALA A 6 -32.00 -25.85 -19.27
CA ALA A 6 -31.84 -25.32 -17.94
C ALA A 6 -32.35 -23.88 -17.79
N GLY A 7 -33.27 -23.67 -16.85
CA GLY A 7 -33.59 -22.36 -16.27
C GLY A 7 -32.99 -22.28 -14.87
N GLY A 8 -31.75 -21.80 -14.78
CA GLY A 8 -31.00 -21.64 -13.54
C GLY A 8 -31.70 -20.71 -12.55
N LYS A 9 -31.97 -21.22 -11.35
CA LYS A 9 -32.41 -20.43 -10.20
C LYS A 9 -31.28 -19.49 -9.78
N GLY A 10 -31.40 -18.21 -10.11
CA GLY A 10 -30.57 -17.15 -9.53
C GLY A 10 -30.88 -17.00 -8.05
N GLN A 11 -30.03 -17.58 -7.20
CA GLN A 11 -30.04 -17.29 -5.77
C GLN A 11 -29.42 -15.90 -5.55
N PRO A 12 -30.08 -15.00 -4.81
CA PRO A 12 -29.50 -13.70 -4.48
C PRO A 12 -28.31 -13.88 -3.53
N MET A 13 -27.15 -13.36 -3.92
CA MET A 13 -25.91 -13.38 -3.15
C MET A 13 -26.13 -12.83 -1.74
N GLY A 14 -25.78 -13.64 -0.74
CA GLY A 14 -25.81 -13.28 0.67
C GLY A 14 -24.93 -12.07 0.94
N LYS A 15 -25.53 -11.00 1.45
CA LYS A 15 -24.82 -9.85 2.00
C LYS A 15 -23.96 -10.35 3.17
N LYS A 16 -22.63 -10.41 2.99
CA LYS A 16 -21.68 -10.62 4.10
C LYS A 16 -21.95 -9.48 5.09
N LYS A 17 -22.41 -9.83 6.30
CA LYS A 17 -22.56 -8.89 7.41
C LYS A 17 -21.21 -8.18 7.64
N PRO A 18 -21.18 -6.87 7.93
CA PRO A 18 -19.94 -6.19 8.28
C PRO A 18 -19.35 -6.94 9.48
N GLN A 19 -18.20 -7.55 9.28
CA GLN A 19 -17.42 -8.11 10.37
C GLN A 19 -16.98 -6.91 11.18
N GLN A 20 -17.49 -6.81 12.41
CA GLN A 20 -17.12 -5.75 13.32
C GLN A 20 -15.63 -5.94 13.61
N GLU A 21 -14.78 -5.05 13.10
CA GLU A 21 -13.34 -5.12 13.34
C GLU A 21 -13.09 -4.96 14.84
N LEU A 22 -12.25 -5.84 15.39
CA LEU A 22 -11.89 -5.83 16.81
C LEU A 22 -11.22 -4.49 17.16
N THR A 23 -11.63 -3.83 18.24
CA THR A 23 -10.95 -2.59 18.67
C THR A 23 -9.61 -2.89 19.35
N PHE A 24 -8.75 -1.88 19.46
CA PHE A 24 -7.47 -2.02 20.19
C PHE A 24 -7.70 -2.47 21.63
N GLU A 25 -8.60 -1.80 22.37
CA GLU A 25 -8.90 -2.12 23.77
C GLU A 25 -9.39 -3.56 23.94
N GLN A 26 -10.26 -4.02 23.03
CA GLN A 26 -10.77 -5.40 23.07
C GLN A 26 -9.67 -6.43 22.77
N ALA A 27 -8.76 -6.12 21.86
CA ALA A 27 -7.64 -6.99 21.55
C ALA A 27 -6.64 -7.06 22.71
N LEU A 28 -6.41 -5.94 23.39
CA LEU A 28 -5.55 -5.86 24.56
C LEU A 28 -6.13 -6.65 25.74
N GLU A 29 -7.42 -6.45 26.05
CA GLU A 29 -8.12 -7.20 27.11
C GLU A 29 -8.06 -8.72 26.85
N GLY A 30 -8.35 -9.16 25.63
CA GLY A 30 -8.24 -10.58 25.27
C GLY A 30 -6.81 -11.13 25.38
N LEU A 31 -5.79 -10.31 25.10
CA LEU A 31 -4.39 -10.71 25.24
C LEU A 31 -4.02 -10.88 26.72
N GLU A 32 -4.45 -9.97 27.59
CA GLU A 32 -4.24 -10.04 29.03
C GLU A 32 -4.88 -11.31 29.63
N GLU A 33 -6.09 -11.64 29.20
CA GLU A 33 -6.78 -12.88 29.61
C GLU A 33 -6.01 -14.14 29.18
N ILE A 34 -5.51 -14.18 27.94
CA ILE A 34 -4.71 -15.31 27.44
C ILE A 34 -3.42 -15.45 28.23
N VAL A 35 -2.73 -14.34 28.52
CA VAL A 35 -1.50 -14.37 29.32
C VAL A 35 -1.80 -14.90 30.73
N ALA A 36 -2.86 -14.42 31.37
CA ALA A 36 -3.26 -14.89 32.69
C ALA A 36 -3.55 -16.41 32.71
N GLN A 37 -4.20 -16.93 31.66
CA GLN A 37 -4.47 -18.37 31.52
C GLN A 37 -3.19 -19.19 31.34
N LEU A 38 -2.24 -18.71 30.54
CA LEU A 38 -0.95 -19.36 30.32
C LEU A 38 -0.09 -19.37 31.60
N GLU A 39 -0.07 -18.26 32.34
CA GLU A 39 0.69 -18.12 33.59
C GLU A 39 0.15 -18.98 34.73
N ASN A 40 -1.15 -19.25 34.76
CA ASN A 40 -1.76 -20.15 35.75
C ASN A 40 -1.29 -21.61 35.58
N GLY A 41 -0.84 -22.00 34.38
CA GLY A 41 -0.20 -23.30 34.15
C GLY A 41 -1.12 -24.52 34.32
N GLN A 42 -2.44 -24.32 34.37
CA GLN A 42 -3.44 -25.38 34.49
C GLN A 42 -3.86 -25.98 33.13
N LEU A 43 -3.43 -25.37 32.03
CA LEU A 43 -3.78 -25.77 30.66
C LEU A 43 -3.00 -27.01 30.22
N GLY A 44 -3.66 -27.90 29.49
CA GLY A 44 -2.97 -28.97 28.76
C GLY A 44 -2.10 -28.41 27.62
N LEU A 45 -1.13 -29.19 27.13
CA LEU A 45 -0.21 -28.75 26.06
C LEU A 45 -0.94 -28.21 24.81
N SER A 46 -1.98 -28.93 24.35
CA SER A 46 -2.75 -28.51 23.17
C SER A 46 -3.48 -27.19 23.40
N GLU A 47 -4.10 -27.02 24.56
CA GLU A 47 -4.82 -25.79 24.93
C GLU A 47 -3.85 -24.61 25.07
N ALA A 48 -2.68 -24.85 25.69
CA ALA A 48 -1.64 -23.84 25.81
C ALA A 48 -1.14 -23.36 24.43
N LEU A 49 -1.02 -24.26 23.46
CA LEU A 49 -0.65 -23.91 22.08
C LEU A 49 -1.75 -23.10 21.38
N GLU A 50 -3.02 -23.44 21.58
CA GLU A 50 -4.15 -22.67 21.05
C GLU A 50 -4.19 -21.26 21.65
N CYS A 51 -4.10 -21.14 22.98
CA CYS A 51 -4.01 -19.86 23.67
C CYS A 51 -2.83 -19.03 23.16
N TYR A 52 -1.65 -19.64 23.00
CA TYR A 52 -0.48 -18.95 22.46
C TYR A 52 -0.72 -18.42 21.04
N GLN A 53 -1.29 -19.24 20.15
CA GLN A 53 -1.59 -18.84 18.78
C GLN A 53 -2.60 -17.68 18.75
N GLN A 54 -3.64 -17.74 19.57
CA GLN A 54 -4.61 -16.65 19.71
C GLN A 54 -3.94 -15.37 20.23
N GLY A 55 -3.09 -15.50 21.26
CA GLY A 55 -2.35 -14.37 21.84
C GLY A 55 -1.44 -13.68 20.82
N VAL A 56 -0.72 -14.45 19.99
CA VAL A 56 0.09 -13.89 18.90
C VAL A 56 -0.79 -13.16 17.88
N GLY A 57 -1.99 -13.67 17.58
CA GLY A 57 -2.95 -13.00 16.71
C GLY A 57 -3.42 -11.65 17.27
N LEU A 58 -3.77 -11.60 18.55
CA LEU A 58 -4.17 -10.36 19.23
C LEU A 58 -3.01 -9.37 19.33
N LEU A 59 -1.81 -9.84 19.66
CA LEU A 59 -0.60 -9.00 19.71
C LEU A 59 -0.32 -8.34 18.35
N LYS A 60 -0.45 -9.11 17.26
CA LYS A 60 -0.31 -8.57 15.90
C LYS A 60 -1.35 -7.49 15.61
N HIS A 61 -2.61 -7.72 16.00
CA HIS A 61 -3.68 -6.73 15.82
C HIS A 61 -3.39 -5.43 16.59
N CYS A 62 -2.90 -5.54 17.83
CA CYS A 62 -2.50 -4.38 18.63
C CYS A 62 -1.39 -3.57 17.94
N HIS A 63 -0.36 -4.24 17.40
CA HIS A 63 0.70 -3.57 16.64
C HIS A 63 0.18 -2.86 15.39
N GLU A 64 -0.71 -3.51 14.63
CA GLU A 64 -1.30 -2.92 13.42
C GLU A 64 -2.15 -1.69 13.76
N ALA A 65 -2.93 -1.74 14.85
CA ALA A 65 -3.72 -0.62 15.32
C ALA A 65 -2.84 0.57 15.74
N LEU A 66 -1.76 0.31 16.48
CA LEU A 66 -0.80 1.34 16.89
C LEU A 66 -0.07 1.96 15.69
N ALA A 67 0.42 1.15 14.75
CA ALA A 67 1.07 1.63 13.54
C ALA A 67 0.12 2.44 12.63
N GLY A 68 -1.17 2.12 12.64
CA GLY A 68 -2.20 2.92 11.97
C GLY A 68 -2.42 4.28 12.65
N ALA A 69 -2.48 4.29 13.98
CA ALA A 69 -2.61 5.52 14.75
C ALA A 69 -1.38 6.43 14.59
N GLU A 70 -0.18 5.84 14.63
CA GLU A 70 1.11 6.51 14.40
C GLU A 70 1.13 7.25 13.07
N ARG A 71 0.91 6.54 11.95
CA ARG A 71 0.83 7.17 10.61
C ARG A 71 -0.20 8.28 10.54
N LYS A 72 -1.33 8.12 11.23
CA LYS A 72 -2.37 9.15 11.24
C LYS A 72 -1.91 10.40 11.98
N ILE A 73 -1.16 10.26 13.07
CA ILE A 73 -0.55 11.38 13.78
C ILE A 73 0.47 12.06 12.87
N GLU A 74 1.36 11.30 12.24
CA GLU A 74 2.39 11.80 11.33
C GLU A 74 1.80 12.67 10.21
N LEU A 75 0.74 12.19 9.55
CA LEU A 75 0.04 12.94 8.51
C LEU A 75 -0.63 14.22 9.03
N LEU A 76 -1.08 14.24 10.29
CA LEU A 76 -1.75 15.40 10.88
C LEU A 76 -0.76 16.45 11.39
N THR A 77 0.40 16.02 11.90
CA THR A 77 1.42 16.90 12.47
C THR A 77 2.44 17.36 11.45
N GLY A 78 2.59 16.63 10.34
CA GLY A 78 3.64 16.88 9.34
C GLY A 78 5.05 16.53 9.87
N VAL A 79 5.13 15.74 10.94
CA VAL A 79 6.38 15.24 11.52
C VAL A 79 6.31 13.73 11.74
N ASP A 80 7.42 13.03 11.58
CA ASP A 80 7.55 11.60 11.89
C ASP A 80 7.50 11.33 13.42
N THR A 81 7.57 10.07 13.83
CA THR A 81 7.61 9.71 15.25
C THR A 81 8.84 10.14 16.03
N ASP A 82 9.94 10.43 15.34
CA ASP A 82 11.13 11.01 15.92
C ASP A 82 11.07 12.55 16.00
N GLY A 83 9.99 13.16 15.49
CA GLY A 83 9.73 14.60 15.49
C GLY A 83 10.39 15.36 14.34
N ASN A 84 10.92 14.67 13.33
CA ASN A 84 11.48 15.30 12.13
C ASN A 84 10.36 15.67 11.15
N PRO A 85 10.48 16.78 10.42
CA PRO A 85 9.50 17.13 9.39
C PRO A 85 9.44 16.05 8.31
N ILE A 86 8.23 15.66 7.95
CA ILE A 86 7.98 14.78 6.80
C ILE A 86 8.24 15.62 5.55
N THR A 87 9.24 15.24 4.78
CA THR A 87 9.62 15.92 3.53
C THR A 87 9.48 14.94 2.38
N GLU A 88 8.84 15.37 1.29
CA GLU A 88 8.90 14.66 0.01
C GLU A 88 9.96 15.35 -0.86
N GLU A 89 10.79 14.56 -1.54
CA GLU A 89 11.68 15.10 -2.56
C GLU A 89 10.81 15.66 -3.68
N PHE A 90 10.95 16.96 -3.96
CA PHE A 90 10.32 17.55 -5.13
C PHE A 90 10.90 16.88 -6.37
N GLU A 91 10.06 16.19 -7.15
CA GLU A 91 10.45 15.70 -8.48
C GLU A 91 10.75 16.91 -9.37
N ASP A 92 12.03 17.26 -9.48
CA ASP A 92 12.50 18.24 -10.46
C ASP A 92 12.27 17.67 -11.86
N GLU A 93 11.13 17.98 -12.49
CA GLU A 93 10.90 17.82 -13.94
C GLU A 93 11.82 18.74 -14.80
N GLN A 94 13.02 19.08 -14.31
CA GLN A 94 14.01 19.91 -15.00
C GLN A 94 14.95 19.13 -15.93
N SER A 95 14.69 17.85 -16.20
CA SER A 95 15.45 17.12 -17.23
C SER A 95 15.18 17.63 -18.67
N THR A 96 14.15 18.46 -18.91
CA THR A 96 13.76 18.83 -20.28
C THR A 96 14.38 20.10 -20.87
N LEU A 97 15.20 20.86 -20.11
CA LEU A 97 15.79 22.11 -20.64
C LEU A 97 17.05 21.88 -21.50
N GLN A 98 17.88 20.87 -21.19
CA GLN A 98 19.06 20.54 -21.98
C GLN A 98 18.73 19.86 -23.31
N GLU A 99 17.65 19.07 -23.36
CA GLU A 99 17.21 18.37 -24.58
C GLU A 99 16.57 19.33 -25.61
N LYS A 100 15.91 20.39 -25.13
CA LYS A 100 15.34 21.49 -25.95
C LYS A 100 16.40 22.46 -26.50
N GLN A 101 17.61 22.46 -25.95
CA GLN A 101 18.74 23.26 -26.46
C GLN A 101 19.50 22.51 -27.56
N ALA A 102 19.71 21.20 -27.42
CA ALA A 102 20.38 20.37 -28.42
C ALA A 102 19.61 20.27 -29.75
N SER A 103 18.29 20.29 -29.71
CA SER A 103 17.41 20.27 -30.90
C SER A 103 17.35 21.60 -31.66
N ARG A 104 17.65 22.74 -31.00
CA ARG A 104 17.72 24.07 -31.65
C ARG A 104 19.06 24.32 -32.36
N SER A 105 20.15 23.72 -31.89
CA SER A 105 21.47 23.88 -32.49
C SER A 105 21.60 23.13 -33.83
N ARG A 106 21.00 21.93 -33.97
CA ARG A 106 21.04 21.15 -35.22
C ARG A 106 20.26 21.75 -36.40
N ARG A 107 19.34 22.68 -36.14
CA ARG A 107 18.55 23.34 -37.20
C ARG A 107 19.29 24.51 -37.86
N ARG A 108 20.40 24.97 -37.29
CA ARG A 108 21.20 26.10 -37.82
C ARG A 108 22.39 25.64 -38.66
N SER A 109 22.78 24.36 -38.61
CA SER A 109 23.97 23.83 -39.30
C SER A 109 23.65 23.02 -40.56
N ALA A 110 22.40 23.04 -41.06
CA ALA A 110 21.94 22.23 -42.20
C ALA A 110 21.41 23.09 -43.37
N GLY A 111 21.93 24.31 -43.51
CA GLY A 111 21.45 25.29 -44.49
C GLY A 111 22.58 26.00 -45.23
N GLU A 112 23.57 25.26 -45.71
CA GLU A 112 24.56 25.70 -46.70
C GLU A 112 24.86 24.47 -47.55
N ASP A 113 24.39 24.48 -48.81
CA ASP A 113 24.86 23.71 -50.00
C ASP A 113 23.71 23.63 -51.03
N ILE A 114 23.56 24.67 -51.87
CA ILE A 114 22.79 24.60 -53.12
C ILE A 114 23.67 25.13 -54.26
N ASP A 115 24.25 24.16 -54.97
CA ASP A 115 24.65 24.05 -56.38
C ASP A 115 25.36 25.24 -57.08
N GLU A 116 26.68 25.10 -57.26
CA GLU A 116 27.49 25.85 -58.21
C GLU A 116 27.76 24.98 -59.46
N SER A 117 26.76 24.83 -60.32
CA SER A 117 26.95 24.32 -61.68
C SER A 117 26.56 25.40 -62.68
N GLY A 118 27.56 26.13 -63.15
CA GLY A 118 27.41 27.11 -64.22
C GLY A 118 27.13 26.46 -65.56
N ASP A 119 26.10 26.94 -66.24
CA ASP A 119 25.99 26.88 -67.70
C ASP A 119 25.78 28.31 -68.23
N LEU A 120 26.65 28.69 -69.17
CA LEU A 120 26.74 29.97 -69.86
C LEU A 120 25.51 30.24 -70.75
N PHE A 121 25.03 31.49 -70.74
CA PHE A 121 24.92 32.33 -71.95
C PHE A 121 24.99 33.82 -71.58
#